data_AF-A0A264VW50-F1
#
_entry.id   AF-A0A264VW50-F1
#
_cell.length_a   1.000
_cell.length_b   1.000
_cell.length_c   1.000
_cell.angle_alpha   90.00
_cell.angle_beta   90.00
_cell.angle_gamma   90.00
#
_symmetry.space_group_name_H-M   'P 1'
#
loop_
_entity.id
_entity.type
_entity.pdbx_description
1 polymer ?
#
loop_
_entity_poly.entity_id
_entity_poly.type
_entity_poly.pdbx_seq_one_letter_code
_entity_poly.pdbx_strand_id
1 'polypeptide(L)' 'MWEEAEKPFLVVVESLKPDVVIVLGSMLGEWVPALNDNVKVAYLYHPSSGYFNYEGVIPAIKKAMNDAKRESNS' A
#
# COMPACT_ATOMS: atom_id res chain seq x y z
N MET A 1 -6.95 -9.63 -16.94
CA MET A 1 -7.34 -9.70 -15.51
C MET A 1 -6.69 -8.62 -14.65
N TRP A 2 -5.35 -8.53 -14.52
CA TRP A 2 -4.71 -7.44 -13.75
C TRP A 2 -4.80 -6.07 -14.45
N GLU A 3 -4.56 -6.02 -15.76
CA GLU A 3 -4.73 -4.80 -16.57
C GLU A 3 -6.16 -4.23 -16.51
N GLU A 4 -7.16 -5.10 -16.36
CA GLU A 4 -8.57 -4.69 -16.21
C GLU A 4 -8.88 -4.13 -14.81
N ALA A 5 -8.08 -4.51 -13.81
CA ALA A 5 -8.24 -4.08 -12.41
C ALA A 5 -7.49 -2.79 -12.08
N GLU A 6 -6.50 -2.40 -12.90
CA GLU A 6 -5.72 -1.17 -12.74
C GLU A 6 -6.61 0.07 -12.69
N LYS A 7 -7.49 0.25 -13.69
CA LYS A 7 -8.35 1.42 -13.78
C LYS A 7 -9.32 1.54 -12.58
N PRO A 8 -10.06 0.50 -12.18
CA PRO A 8 -10.85 0.53 -10.94
C PRO A 8 -10.02 0.87 -9.70
N PHE A 9 -8.80 0.33 -9.58
CA PHE A 9 -7.93 0.61 -8.44
C PHE A 9 -7.53 2.09 -8.38
N LEU A 10 -7.06 2.65 -9.50
CA LEU A 10 -6.68 4.07 -9.59
C LEU A 10 -7.87 5.00 -9.29
N VAL A 11 -9.07 4.68 -9.79
CA VAL A 11 -10.30 5.44 -9.49
C VAL A 11 -10.58 5.49 -7.98
N VAL A 12 -10.40 4.37 -7.27
CA VAL A 12 -10.58 4.32 -5.82
C VAL A 12 -9.52 5.15 -5.09
N VAL A 13 -8.25 5.05 -5.52
CA VAL A 13 -7.15 5.83 -4.93
C VAL A 13 -7.36 7.33 -5.14
N GLU A 14 -7.75 7.76 -6.33
CA GLU A 14 -8.07 9.18 -6.62
C GLU A 14 -9.25 9.69 -5.81
N SER A 15 -10.28 8.85 -5.60
CA SER A 15 -11.49 9.23 -4.87
C SER A 15 -11.26 9.35 -3.37
N LEU A 16 -10.50 8.41 -2.80
CA LEU A 16 -10.25 8.36 -1.36
C LEU A 16 -9.07 9.24 -0.92
N LYS A 17 -8.16 9.57 -1.85
CA LYS A 17 -6.93 10.33 -1.59
C LYS A 17 -6.17 9.81 -0.37
N PRO A 18 -5.82 8.51 -0.32
CA PRO A 18 -5.17 7.95 0.85
C PRO A 18 -3.73 8.44 0.98
N ASP A 19 -3.28 8.71 2.19
CA ASP A 19 -1.86 8.94 2.50
C ASP A 19 -1.05 7.64 2.41
N VAL A 20 -1.69 6.51 2.72
CA VAL A 20 -1.06 5.18 2.76
C VAL A 20 -1.99 4.12 2.16
N VAL A 21 -1.44 3.27 1.30
CA VAL A 21 -2.06 2.03 0.80
C VAL A 21 -1.34 0.83 1.41
N ILE A 22 -2.10 -0.09 2.03
CA ILE A 22 -1.58 -1.34 2.56
C ILE A 22 -1.91 -2.47 1.59
N VAL A 23 -0.88 -3.17 1.11
CA VAL A 23 -1.01 -4.26 0.15
C VAL A 23 -0.75 -5.57 0.86
N LEU A 24 -1.76 -6.43 0.91
CA LEU A 24 -1.70 -7.74 1.54
C LEU A 24 -1.27 -8.79 0.51
N GLY A 25 0.02 -9.04 0.44
CA GLY A 25 0.66 -9.91 -0.54
C GLY A 25 1.88 -9.22 -1.13
N SER A 26 3.07 -9.54 -0.60
CA SER A 26 4.33 -8.94 -1.07
C SER A 26 4.61 -9.23 -2.55
N MET A 27 4.14 -10.38 -3.07
CA MET A 27 4.23 -10.73 -4.49
C MET A 27 3.28 -9.92 -5.39
N LEU A 28 2.32 -9.18 -4.81
CA LEU A 28 1.45 -8.28 -5.57
C LEU A 28 2.15 -6.95 -5.89
N GLY A 29 3.33 -6.67 -5.34
CA GLY A 29 4.01 -5.40 -5.53
C GLY A 29 4.32 -5.06 -6.99
N GLU A 30 4.57 -6.06 -7.82
CA GLU A 30 4.79 -5.87 -9.27
C GLU A 30 3.49 -5.56 -10.04
N TRP A 31 2.33 -5.83 -9.43
CA TRP A 31 1.01 -5.65 -10.03
C TRP A 31 0.26 -4.43 -9.49
N VAL A 32 0.79 -3.78 -8.46
CA VAL A 32 0.25 -2.50 -7.99
C VAL A 32 0.70 -1.41 -8.96
N PRO A 33 -0.23 -0.67 -9.60
CA PRO A 33 0.14 0.38 -10.53
C PRO A 33 0.90 1.50 -9.82
N ALA A 34 1.70 2.25 -10.57
CA ALA A 34 2.37 3.42 -10.05
C ALA A 34 1.35 4.41 -9.48
N LEU A 35 1.52 4.76 -8.21
CA LEU A 35 0.71 5.75 -7.52
C LEU A 35 1.41 7.11 -7.56
N ASN A 36 0.67 8.18 -7.25
CA ASN A 36 1.29 9.49 -7.07
C ASN A 36 2.32 9.45 -5.94
N ASP A 37 3.34 10.32 -6.00
CA ASP A 37 4.48 10.30 -5.07
C ASP A 37 4.07 10.50 -3.60
N ASN A 38 2.91 11.12 -3.37
CA ASN A 38 2.38 11.43 -2.05
C ASN A 38 1.70 10.23 -1.37
N VAL A 39 1.37 9.16 -2.11
CA VAL A 39 0.76 7.94 -1.56
C VAL A 39 1.86 6.95 -1.21
N LYS A 40 2.02 6.61 0.07
CA LYS A 40 2.99 5.60 0.51
C LYS A 40 2.39 4.20 0.47
N VAL A 41 3.17 3.22 0.06
CA VAL A 41 2.73 1.83 -0.04
C VAL A 41 3.46 0.96 0.98
N ALA A 42 2.70 0.19 1.76
CA ALA A 42 3.23 -0.82 2.66
C ALA A 42 2.87 -2.22 2.16
N TYR A 43 3.87 -2.96 1.67
CA TYR A 43 3.72 -4.35 1.26
C TYR A 43 3.91 -5.28 2.44
N LEU A 44 2.91 -6.13 2.68
CA LEU A 44 2.91 -7.08 3.79
C LEU A 44 2.70 -8.50 3.25
N TYR A 45 3.07 -9.50 4.04
CA TYR A 45 2.57 -10.84 3.78
C TYR A 45 1.04 -10.86 3.88
N HIS A 46 0.38 -11.66 3.05
CA HIS A 46 -1.07 -11.80 3.14
C HIS A 46 -1.45 -12.52 4.45
N PRO A 47 -2.53 -12.14 5.16
CA PRO A 47 -2.92 -12.77 6.41
C PRO A 47 -3.19 -14.27 6.35
N SER A 48 -3.52 -14.81 5.17
CA SER A 48 -3.66 -16.26 4.96
C SER A 48 -2.33 -17.00 4.80
N SER A 49 -1.20 -16.29 4.67
CA SER A 49 0.11 -16.92 4.58
C SER A 49 0.60 -17.32 5.97
N GLY A 50 1.32 -18.44 6.06
CA GLY A 50 2.00 -18.83 7.30
C GLY A 50 3.11 -17.87 7.75
N TYR A 51 3.44 -16.87 6.94
CA TYR A 51 4.46 -15.85 7.22
C TYR A 51 3.88 -14.57 7.84
N PHE A 52 2.55 -14.41 7.86
CA PHE A 52 1.94 -13.24 8.47
C PHE A 52 2.03 -13.29 10.00
N ASN A 53 2.52 -12.20 10.59
CA ASN A 53 2.47 -11.99 12.03
C ASN A 53 2.42 -10.48 12.33
N TYR A 54 1.69 -10.10 13.38
CA TYR A 54 1.48 -8.70 13.74
C TYR A 54 2.79 -7.96 14.07
N GLU A 55 3.70 -8.62 14.78
CA GLU A 55 4.98 -8.03 15.20
C GLU A 55 5.85 -7.61 14.02
N GLY A 56 5.86 -8.39 12.94
CA GLY A 56 6.61 -8.11 11.71
C GLY A 56 5.96 -7.06 10.81
N VAL A 57 4.62 -7.01 10.75
CA VAL A 57 3.91 -6.10 9.83
C VAL A 57 3.66 -4.69 10.41
N ILE A 58 3.46 -4.57 11.73
CA ILE A 58 3.20 -3.29 12.40
C ILE A 58 4.32 -2.27 12.13
N PRO A 59 5.62 -2.61 12.20
CA PRO A 59 6.71 -1.68 11.90
C PRO A 59 6.65 -1.14 10.46
N ALA A 60 6.32 -1.98 9.48
CA ALA A 60 6.20 -1.58 8.07
C ALA A 60 5.05 -0.59 7.86
N ILE A 61 3.89 -0.84 8.48
CA ILE A 61 2.75 0.09 8.46
C ILE A 61 3.13 1.42 9.10
N LYS A 62 3.73 1.39 10.31
CA LYS A 62 4.17 2.61 11.01
C LYS A 62 5.16 3.43 10.19
N LYS A 63 6.10 2.77 9.50
CA LYS A 63 7.06 3.44 8.61
C LYS A 63 6.32 4.19 7.49
N ALA A 64 5.42 3.52 6.77
CA ALA A 64 4.66 4.15 5.68
C ALA A 64 3.82 5.35 6.18
N MET A 65 3.16 5.21 7.33
CA MET A 65 2.40 6.32 7.95
C MET A 65 3.30 7.51 8.34
N ASN A 66 4.49 7.26 8.86
CA ASN A 66 5.42 8.32 9.24
C ASN A 66 6.01 9.03 8.01
N ASP A 67 6.33 8.28 6.96
CA ASP A 67 6.84 8.84 5.72
C ASP A 67 5.78 9.72 5.04
N ALA A 68 4.52 9.28 5.01
CA ALA A 68 3.41 10.08 4.49
C ALA A 68 3.21 11.40 5.27
N LYS A 69 3.26 11.35 6.61
CA LYS A 69 3.12 12.55 7.46
C LYS A 69 4.23 13.59 7.25
N ARG A 70 5.43 13.18 6.85
CA ARG A 70 6.54 14.13 6.60
C ARG A 70 6.29 14.96 5.35
N GLU A 71 5.71 14.36 4.33
CA GLU A 71 5.39 15.03 3.06
C GLU A 71 4.21 15.97 3.19
N SER A 72 3.21 15.65 4.03
CA SER A 72 2.11 16.59 4.30
C SER A 72 2.54 17.87 5.06
N ASN A 73 3.72 17.87 5.70
CA ASN A 73 4.24 18.97 6.51
C ASN A 73 5.40 19.73 5.84
N SER A 74 5.76 19.37 4.60
CA SER A 74 6.80 20.04 3.79
C SER A 74 6.17 20.93 2.73
#